data_AF-A0A9P6P9V6-F1
#
_entry.id   AF-A0A9P6P9V6-F1
#
_cell.length_a   1.000
_cell.length_b   1.000
_cell.length_c   1.000
_cell.angle_alpha   90.00
_cell.angle_beta   90.00
_cell.angle_gamma   90.00
#
_symmetry.space_group_name_H-M   'P 1'
#
loop_
_entity.id
_entity.type
_entity.pdbx_description
1 polymer ?
#
loop_
_entity_poly.entity_id
_entity_poly.type
_entity_poly.pdbx_seq_one_letter_code
_entity_poly.pdbx_strand_id
1 'polypeptide(L)'
;MVIGIIGTQWALNETPFWIPTVFIPIIGLLLGVAISGMAVALRSCLTEVGSHTDQIETYLSFGASRWEACRSIAIEAVRLAMLPSINQMSIIGLITIPGAMTGQILGGAPIMEAVRYQQIVTFIITASTGLAVLGVVVHAALIGSRALQKLGRCLCVKMRAKEEEYTQEDKIKA
;
A
#
# COMPACT_ATOMS: atom_id res chain seq x y z
N MET A 1 -3.92 -12.61 -3.50
CA MET A 1 -4.13 -14.05 -3.78
C MET A 1 -4.67 -14.33 -5.18
N VAL A 2 -5.62 -13.55 -5.70
CA VAL A 2 -6.12 -13.72 -7.10
C VAL A 2 -4.98 -13.64 -8.13
N ILE A 3 -4.03 -12.71 -7.98
CA ILE A 3 -2.83 -12.64 -8.85
C ILE A 3 -1.93 -13.87 -8.74
N GLY A 4 -1.80 -14.44 -7.54
CA GLY A 4 -1.00 -15.65 -7.33
C GLY A 4 -1.60 -16.84 -8.07
N ILE A 5 -2.92 -16.98 -8.03
CA ILE A 5 -3.67 -18.03 -8.74
C ILE A 5 -3.60 -17.82 -10.26
N ILE A 6 -3.77 -16.59 -10.74
CA ILE A 6 -3.66 -16.27 -12.17
C ILE A 6 -2.22 -16.47 -12.67
N GLY A 7 -1.24 -16.04 -11.87
CA GLY A 7 0.18 -16.18 -12.18
C GLY A 7 0.64 -17.64 -12.21
N THR A 8 0.21 -18.48 -11.28
CA THR A 8 0.54 -19.92 -11.31
C THR A 8 -0.13 -20.64 -12.47
N GLN A 9 -1.38 -20.29 -12.81
CA GLN A 9 -2.11 -20.88 -13.94
C GLN A 9 -1.50 -20.50 -15.30
N TRP A 10 -1.09 -19.23 -15.49
CA TRP A 10 -0.63 -18.75 -16.79
C TRP A 10 0.89 -18.74 -16.98
N ALA A 11 1.68 -18.48 -15.92
CA ALA A 11 3.12 -18.25 -16.06
C ALA A 11 3.97 -19.53 -15.88
N LEU A 12 3.49 -20.49 -15.08
CA LEU A 12 4.24 -21.71 -14.77
C LEU A 12 3.80 -22.91 -15.62
N ASN A 13 2.61 -22.88 -16.20
CA ASN A 13 2.06 -23.97 -17.04
C ASN A 13 2.23 -25.36 -16.39
N GLU A 14 2.26 -25.44 -15.05
CA GLU A 14 2.35 -26.68 -14.30
C GLU A 14 0.95 -27.19 -14.00
N THR A 15 0.53 -28.20 -14.74
CA THR A 15 -0.66 -29.00 -14.46
C THR A 15 -0.23 -30.21 -13.64
N PRO A 16 -0.57 -30.34 -12.33
CA PRO A 16 -1.50 -29.56 -11.52
C PRO A 16 -0.82 -28.48 -10.64
N PHE A 17 -1.45 -27.32 -10.50
CA PHE A 17 -0.93 -26.19 -9.69
C PHE A 17 -0.89 -26.42 -8.16
N TRP A 18 -1.40 -27.57 -7.69
CA TRP A 18 -1.51 -27.93 -6.28
C TRP A 18 -0.34 -28.77 -5.77
N ILE A 19 0.72 -28.94 -6.56
CA ILE A 19 1.89 -29.72 -6.13
C ILE A 19 2.45 -29.09 -4.85
N PRO A 20 2.44 -29.79 -3.70
CA PRO A 20 2.72 -29.18 -2.40
C PRO A 20 4.10 -28.54 -2.29
N THR A 21 5.09 -29.13 -2.96
CA THR A 21 6.50 -28.68 -2.94
C THR A 21 6.70 -27.32 -3.59
N VAL A 22 5.83 -26.93 -4.52
CA VAL A 22 5.89 -25.64 -5.24
C VAL A 22 4.87 -24.65 -4.63
N PHE A 23 3.68 -25.15 -4.30
CA PHE A 23 2.57 -24.33 -3.85
C PHE A 23 2.80 -23.73 -2.45
N ILE A 24 3.27 -24.53 -1.49
CA ILE A 24 3.46 -24.10 -0.10
C ILE A 24 4.49 -22.96 -0.01
N PRO A 25 5.69 -23.08 -0.61
CA PRO A 25 6.69 -22.00 -0.56
C PRO A 25 6.23 -20.73 -1.28
N ILE A 26 5.56 -20.85 -2.44
CA ILE A 26 5.09 -19.68 -3.20
C ILE A 26 4.06 -18.88 -2.38
N ILE A 27 3.11 -19.56 -1.74
CA ILE A 27 2.12 -18.87 -0.89
C ILE A 27 2.76 -18.25 0.33
N GLY A 28 3.65 -18.97 1.01
CA GLY A 28 4.37 -18.44 2.17
C GLY A 28 5.18 -17.20 1.81
N LEU A 29 5.87 -17.23 0.68
CA LEU A 29 6.62 -16.10 0.16
C LEU A 29 5.68 -14.94 -0.17
N LEU A 30 4.62 -15.16 -0.95
CA LEU A 30 3.61 -14.14 -1.29
C LEU A 30 3.04 -13.45 -0.07
N LEU A 31 2.60 -14.22 0.94
CA LEU A 31 2.02 -13.68 2.16
C LEU A 31 3.06 -12.89 2.97
N GLY A 32 4.28 -13.40 3.09
CA GLY A 32 5.35 -12.74 3.86
C GLY A 32 5.68 -11.34 3.34
N VAL A 33 5.91 -11.20 2.04
CA VAL A 33 6.22 -9.89 1.42
C VAL A 33 5.00 -8.98 1.38
N ALA A 34 3.81 -9.53 1.15
CA ALA A 34 2.57 -8.76 1.15
C ALA A 34 2.25 -8.16 2.53
N ILE A 35 2.36 -8.95 3.62
CA ILE A 35 2.07 -8.48 4.99
C ILE A 35 3.02 -7.35 5.38
N SER A 36 4.32 -7.51 5.08
CA SER A 36 5.32 -6.48 5.37
C SER A 36 5.01 -5.18 4.61
N GLY A 37 4.68 -5.27 3.31
CA GLY A 37 4.28 -4.11 2.51
C GLY A 37 3.02 -3.43 3.04
N MET A 38 1.99 -4.20 3.41
CA MET A 38 0.75 -3.69 4.01
C MET A 38 1.00 -2.97 5.34
N ALA A 39 1.85 -3.53 6.21
CA ALA A 39 2.18 -2.94 7.50
C ALA A 39 2.88 -1.57 7.34
N VAL A 40 3.83 -1.47 6.40
CA VAL A 40 4.48 -0.21 6.05
C VAL A 40 3.47 0.79 5.50
N ALA A 41 2.64 0.38 4.54
CA ALA A 41 1.62 1.26 3.94
C ALA A 41 0.66 1.84 4.98
N LEU A 42 0.15 0.98 5.89
CA LEU A 42 -0.75 1.41 6.95
C LEU A 42 -0.06 2.36 7.92
N ARG A 43 1.16 2.02 8.35
CA ARG A 43 1.92 2.85 9.28
C ARG A 43 2.24 4.21 8.69
N SER A 44 2.73 4.25 7.45
CA SER A 44 2.98 5.48 6.71
C SER A 44 1.70 6.31 6.60
N CYS A 45 0.58 5.70 6.23
CA CYS A 45 -0.70 6.41 6.13
C CYS A 45 -1.12 7.05 7.48
N LEU A 46 -0.97 6.34 8.59
CA LEU A 46 -1.32 6.86 9.92
C LEU A 46 -0.37 7.97 10.38
N THR A 47 0.93 7.82 10.14
CA THR A 47 1.92 8.85 10.46
C THR A 47 1.68 10.12 9.65
N GLU A 48 1.48 9.99 8.34
CA GLU A 48 1.26 11.13 7.44
C GLU A 48 -0.02 11.91 7.80
N VAL A 49 -1.11 11.21 8.16
CA VAL A 49 -2.32 11.86 8.68
C VAL A 49 -2.03 12.64 9.96
N GLY A 50 -1.28 12.06 10.91
CA GLY A 50 -0.93 12.74 12.15
C GLY A 50 -0.05 13.98 11.93
N SER A 51 0.97 13.85 11.08
CA SER A 51 1.92 14.94 10.78
C SER A 51 1.33 16.07 9.95
N HIS A 52 0.33 15.80 9.11
CA HIS A 52 -0.26 16.77 8.19
C HIS A 52 -1.69 17.20 8.60
N THR A 53 -2.06 17.01 9.87
CA THR A 53 -3.41 17.33 10.39
C THR A 53 -3.81 18.77 10.04
N ASP A 54 -2.94 19.75 10.30
CA ASP A 54 -3.22 21.18 10.04
C ASP A 54 -3.50 21.47 8.56
N GLN A 55 -2.76 20.81 7.67
CA GLN A 55 -2.96 20.98 6.22
C GLN A 55 -4.29 20.37 5.78
N ILE A 56 -4.63 19.18 6.30
CA ILE A 56 -5.91 18.51 6.02
C ILE A 56 -7.08 19.39 6.49
N GLU A 57 -6.98 19.98 7.68
CA GLU A 57 -8.00 20.89 8.22
C GLU A 57 -8.14 22.15 7.38
N THR A 58 -7.02 22.70 6.89
CA THR A 58 -7.01 23.85 5.99
C THR A 58 -7.71 23.51 4.66
N TYR A 59 -7.39 22.39 4.02
CA TYR A 59 -8.09 21.99 2.79
C TYR A 59 -9.59 21.80 3.02
N LEU A 60 -9.99 21.23 4.15
CA LEU A 60 -11.40 21.06 4.52
C LEU A 60 -12.11 22.39 4.78
N SER A 61 -11.43 23.38 5.37
CA SER A 61 -12.00 24.72 5.59
C SER A 61 -12.22 25.49 4.29
N PHE A 62 -11.36 25.29 3.29
CA PHE A 62 -11.53 25.80 1.93
C PHE A 62 -12.58 25.03 1.10
N GLY A 63 -13.24 24.02 1.68
CA GLY A 63 -14.30 23.25 1.01
C GLY A 63 -13.80 22.13 0.09
N ALA A 64 -12.52 21.75 0.17
CA ALA A 64 -11.98 20.64 -0.61
C ALA A 64 -12.64 19.31 -0.21
N SER A 65 -12.74 18.39 -1.17
CA SER A 65 -13.25 17.06 -0.90
C SER A 65 -12.26 16.24 -0.07
N ARG A 66 -12.81 15.26 0.65
CA ARG A 66 -12.08 14.34 1.53
C ARG A 66 -10.99 13.57 0.78
N TRP A 67 -11.27 13.25 -0.49
CA TRP A 67 -10.34 12.57 -1.38
C TRP A 67 -9.20 13.47 -1.82
N GLU A 68 -9.46 14.76 -2.07
CA GLU A 68 -8.42 15.72 -2.44
C GLU A 68 -7.47 15.99 -1.28
N ALA A 69 -7.98 16.16 -0.07
CA ALA A 69 -7.17 16.38 1.12
C ALA A 69 -6.27 15.17 1.48
N CYS A 70 -6.76 13.95 1.25
CA CYS A 70 -5.99 12.72 1.54
C CYS A 70 -5.15 12.20 0.36
N ARG A 71 -5.23 12.83 -0.82
CA ARG A 71 -4.57 12.33 -2.04
C ARG A 71 -3.04 12.29 -1.91
N SER A 72 -2.43 13.35 -1.39
CA SER A 72 -0.97 13.43 -1.19
C SER A 72 -0.49 12.33 -0.23
N ILE A 73 -1.22 12.15 0.87
CA ILE A 73 -0.94 11.14 1.91
C ILE A 73 -1.00 9.71 1.32
N ALA A 74 -2.04 9.43 0.53
CA ALA A 74 -2.21 8.13 -0.11
C ALA A 74 -1.06 7.81 -1.07
N ILE A 75 -0.64 8.79 -1.90
CA ILE A 75 0.46 8.63 -2.85
C ILE A 75 1.77 8.33 -2.11
N GLU A 76 2.07 9.07 -1.05
CA GLU A 76 3.32 8.88 -0.31
C GLU A 76 3.34 7.54 0.44
N ALA A 77 2.21 7.14 1.05
CA ALA A 77 2.10 5.84 1.70
C ALA A 77 2.33 4.67 0.73
N VAL A 78 1.79 4.74 -0.49
CA VAL A 78 2.04 3.73 -1.54
C VAL A 78 3.51 3.74 -1.96
N ARG A 79 4.09 4.92 -2.15
CA ARG A 79 5.50 5.08 -2.55
C ARG A 79 6.43 4.45 -1.52
N LEU A 80 6.26 4.78 -0.25
CA LEU A 80 7.07 4.24 0.85
C LEU A 80 6.95 2.71 0.97
N ALA A 81 5.75 2.16 0.80
CA ALA A 81 5.51 0.72 0.87
C ALA A 81 6.08 -0.06 -0.33
N MET A 82 6.18 0.58 -1.51
CA MET A 82 6.68 -0.06 -2.74
C MET A 82 8.19 0.07 -2.94
N LEU A 83 8.84 1.04 -2.29
CA LEU A 83 10.29 1.25 -2.38
C LEU A 83 11.13 -0.03 -2.17
N PRO A 84 10.88 -0.87 -1.15
CA PRO A 84 11.66 -2.09 -0.94
C PRO A 84 11.55 -3.08 -2.10
N SER A 85 10.34 -3.26 -2.66
CA SER A 85 10.10 -4.16 -3.78
C SER A 85 10.82 -3.71 -5.05
N ILE A 86 10.78 -2.40 -5.33
CA ILE A 86 11.46 -1.82 -6.49
C ILE A 86 12.99 -1.94 -6.34
N ASN A 87 13.53 -1.61 -5.18
CA ASN A 87 14.98 -1.69 -4.93
C ASN A 87 15.49 -3.14 -5.05
N GLN A 88 14.76 -4.11 -4.53
CA GLN A 88 15.07 -5.54 -4.70
C GLN A 88 15.05 -5.95 -6.18
N MET A 89 14.02 -5.56 -6.93
CA MET A 89 13.94 -5.91 -8.35
C MET A 89 15.10 -5.35 -9.17
N SER A 90 15.59 -4.16 -8.84
CA SER A 90 16.71 -3.52 -9.57
C SER A 90 18.05 -4.22 -9.38
N ILE A 91 18.26 -4.90 -8.24
CA ILE A 91 19.55 -5.56 -7.91
C ILE A 91 19.55 -7.06 -8.17
N ILE A 92 18.36 -7.68 -8.25
CA ILE A 92 18.18 -9.11 -8.50
C ILE A 92 18.80 -9.47 -9.86
N GLY A 93 19.71 -10.46 -9.85
CA GLY A 93 20.39 -10.96 -11.05
C GLY A 93 21.63 -10.18 -11.47
N LEU A 94 21.87 -8.98 -10.93
CA LEU A 94 23.11 -8.23 -11.13
C LEU A 94 24.11 -8.47 -9.99
N ILE A 95 23.66 -8.30 -8.75
CA ILE A 95 24.52 -8.39 -7.56
C ILE A 95 24.03 -9.51 -6.65
N THR A 96 22.71 -9.64 -6.50
CA THR A 96 22.10 -10.59 -5.58
C THR A 96 21.50 -11.75 -6.35
N ILE A 97 22.00 -12.95 -6.12
CA ILE A 97 21.33 -14.19 -6.52
C ILE A 97 20.32 -14.54 -5.42
N PRO A 98 19.02 -14.57 -5.71
CA PRO A 98 17.99 -14.88 -4.71
C PRO A 98 18.24 -16.25 -4.06
N GLY A 99 18.08 -16.34 -2.74
CA GLY A 99 18.38 -17.56 -1.99
C GLY A 99 17.62 -18.81 -2.49
N ALA A 100 16.39 -18.64 -2.97
CA ALA A 100 15.61 -19.72 -3.58
C ALA A 100 16.23 -20.22 -4.90
N MET A 101 16.70 -19.30 -5.74
CA MET A 101 17.39 -19.63 -6.99
C MET A 101 18.73 -20.34 -6.71
N THR A 102 19.53 -19.85 -5.77
CA THR A 102 20.76 -20.52 -5.34
C THR A 102 20.48 -21.91 -4.78
N GLY A 103 19.42 -22.07 -3.98
CA GLY A 103 19.00 -23.37 -3.43
C GLY A 103 18.63 -24.38 -4.52
N GLN A 104 17.92 -23.95 -5.57
CA GLN A 104 17.62 -24.81 -6.73
C GLN A 104 18.88 -25.20 -7.50
N ILE A 105 19.81 -24.26 -7.70
CA ILE A 105 21.09 -24.53 -8.38
C ILE A 105 21.92 -25.55 -7.58
N LEU A 106 22.03 -25.37 -6.26
CA LEU A 106 22.76 -26.31 -5.39
C LEU A 106 22.07 -27.68 -5.30
N GLY A 107 20.74 -27.72 -5.46
CA GLY A 107 19.93 -28.93 -5.54
C GLY A 107 20.05 -29.69 -6.87
N GLY A 108 20.86 -29.21 -7.82
CA GLY A 108 21.09 -29.86 -9.11
C GLY A 108 20.10 -29.48 -10.22
N ALA A 109 19.27 -28.46 -10.02
CA ALA A 109 18.38 -27.96 -11.06
C ALA A 109 19.17 -27.20 -12.15
N PRO A 110 18.73 -27.24 -13.42
CA PRO A 110 19.40 -26.49 -14.48
C PRO A 110 19.27 -24.99 -14.26
N ILE A 111 20.39 -24.26 -14.38
CA ILE A 111 20.49 -22.82 -14.10
C ILE A 111 19.46 -22.02 -14.91
N MET A 112 19.26 -22.38 -16.18
CA MET A 112 18.34 -21.66 -17.07
C MET A 112 16.89 -21.73 -16.58
N GLU A 113 16.50 -22.84 -15.95
CA GLU A 113 15.17 -23.01 -15.41
C GLU A 113 15.00 -22.23 -14.11
N ALA A 114 15.99 -22.30 -13.21
CA ALA A 114 15.99 -21.57 -11.93
C ALA A 114 15.89 -20.05 -12.12
N VAL A 115 16.62 -19.49 -13.10
CA VAL A 115 16.55 -18.05 -13.44
C VAL A 115 15.14 -17.66 -13.90
N ARG A 116 14.58 -18.41 -14.85
CA ARG A 116 13.25 -18.12 -15.42
C ARG A 116 12.18 -18.19 -14.34
N TYR A 117 12.23 -19.20 -13.49
CA TYR A 117 11.30 -19.35 -12.36
C TYR A 117 11.39 -18.16 -11.40
N GLN A 118 12.61 -17.74 -11.05
CA GLN A 118 12.84 -16.64 -10.13
C GLN A 118 12.33 -15.29 -10.66
N GLN A 119 12.50 -15.01 -11.95
CA GLN A 119 11.97 -13.79 -12.57
C GLN A 119 10.43 -13.76 -12.52
N ILE A 120 9.78 -14.87 -12.86
CA ILE A 120 8.32 -15.01 -12.80
C ILE A 120 7.81 -14.79 -11.37
N VAL A 121 8.41 -15.46 -10.39
CA VAL A 121 8.00 -15.37 -8.98
C VAL A 121 8.16 -13.95 -8.45
N THR A 122 9.26 -13.29 -8.77
CA THR A 122 9.53 -11.91 -8.34
C THR A 122 8.47 -10.94 -8.89
N PHE A 123 8.08 -11.08 -10.16
CA PHE A 123 7.01 -10.28 -10.75
C PHE A 123 5.66 -10.49 -10.07
N ILE A 124 5.29 -11.75 -9.81
CA ILE A 124 4.02 -12.09 -9.15
C ILE A 124 3.98 -11.52 -7.73
N ILE A 125 5.08 -11.61 -7.00
CA ILE A 125 5.21 -11.04 -5.65
C ILE A 125 5.01 -9.53 -5.67
N THR A 126 5.73 -8.81 -6.53
CA THR A 126 5.63 -7.35 -6.60
C THR A 126 4.24 -6.91 -7.02
N ALA A 127 3.65 -7.55 -8.02
CA ALA A 127 2.27 -7.26 -8.43
C ALA A 127 1.26 -7.51 -7.29
N SER A 128 1.42 -8.62 -6.56
CA SER A 128 0.54 -8.96 -5.43
C SER A 128 0.67 -7.97 -4.27
N THR A 129 1.89 -7.54 -3.97
CA THR A 129 2.19 -6.56 -2.91
C THR A 129 1.64 -5.20 -3.29
N GLY A 130 1.78 -4.79 -4.56
CA GLY A 130 1.20 -3.56 -5.10
C GLY A 130 -0.31 -3.50 -4.93
N LEU A 131 -1.04 -4.56 -5.31
CA LEU A 131 -2.49 -4.60 -5.09
C LEU A 131 -2.86 -4.62 -3.60
N ALA A 132 -2.11 -5.33 -2.77
CA ALA A 132 -2.37 -5.37 -1.32
C ALA A 132 -2.19 -3.97 -0.69
N VAL A 133 -1.12 -3.26 -1.04
CA VAL A 133 -0.83 -1.90 -0.59
C VAL A 133 -1.91 -0.93 -1.06
N LEU A 134 -2.29 -0.97 -2.34
CA LEU A 134 -3.38 -0.15 -2.86
C LEU A 134 -4.70 -0.42 -2.12
N GLY A 135 -5.02 -1.69 -1.88
CA GLY A 135 -6.20 -2.08 -1.09
C GLY A 135 -6.17 -1.50 0.32
N VAL A 136 -5.06 -1.61 1.02
CA VAL A 136 -4.90 -1.04 2.38
C VAL A 136 -5.02 0.47 2.37
N VAL A 137 -4.38 1.16 1.43
CA VAL A 137 -4.43 2.63 1.34
C VAL A 137 -5.84 3.12 0.98
N VAL A 138 -6.54 2.45 0.07
CA VAL A 138 -7.94 2.76 -0.24
C VAL A 138 -8.83 2.49 0.98
N HIS A 139 -8.65 1.38 1.69
CA HIS A 139 -9.39 1.11 2.91
C HIS A 139 -9.11 2.14 4.01
N ALA A 140 -7.84 2.52 4.20
CA ALA A 140 -7.44 3.56 5.14
C ALA A 140 -8.04 4.92 4.76
N ALA A 141 -8.05 5.26 3.47
CA ALA A 141 -8.71 6.47 2.96
C ALA A 141 -10.24 6.42 3.12
N LEU A 142 -10.88 5.27 2.96
CA LEU A 142 -12.32 5.09 3.19
C LEU A 142 -12.69 5.17 4.68
N ILE A 143 -11.86 4.64 5.58
CA ILE A 143 -12.07 4.70 7.03
C ILE A 143 -11.75 6.10 7.56
N GLY A 144 -10.63 6.69 7.14
CA GLY A 144 -10.28 8.08 7.40
C GLY A 144 -11.36 9.01 6.87
N SER A 145 -11.89 8.74 5.69
CA SER A 145 -13.03 9.47 5.13
C SER A 145 -14.38 9.19 5.84
N ARG A 146 -14.48 8.33 6.85
CA ARG A 146 -15.61 8.34 7.80
C ARG A 146 -15.27 9.07 9.10
N ALA A 147 -14.06 8.87 9.62
CA ALA A 147 -13.59 9.50 10.85
C ALA A 147 -13.46 11.03 10.73
N LEU A 148 -12.83 11.52 9.65
CA LEU A 148 -12.74 12.95 9.31
C LEU A 148 -14.13 13.55 8.99
N GLN A 149 -15.20 12.75 8.85
CA GLN A 149 -16.53 13.23 8.43
C GLN A 149 -17.29 13.67 9.64
N LYS A 150 -17.13 12.94 10.75
CA LYS A 150 -17.53 13.42 12.08
C LYS A 150 -16.73 14.67 12.44
N LEU A 151 -15.41 14.66 12.22
CA LEU A 151 -14.55 15.80 12.56
C LEU A 151 -14.88 17.04 11.72
N GLY A 152 -14.97 16.92 10.40
CA GLY A 152 -15.32 18.02 9.50
C GLY A 152 -16.73 18.57 9.71
N ARG A 153 -17.71 17.73 10.09
CA ARG A 153 -19.05 18.20 10.46
C ARG A 153 -19.03 18.96 11.79
N CYS A 154 -18.24 18.51 12.77
CA CYS A 154 -18.02 19.24 14.02
C CYS A 154 -17.24 20.54 13.80
N LEU A 155 -16.22 20.55 12.95
CA LEU A 155 -15.43 21.75 12.61
C LEU A 155 -16.24 22.77 11.82
N CYS A 156 -17.08 22.35 10.87
CA CYS A 156 -18.00 23.24 10.16
C CYS A 156 -18.99 23.89 11.14
N VAL A 157 -19.51 23.14 12.12
CA VAL A 157 -20.35 23.70 13.20
C VAL A 157 -19.55 24.63 14.11
N LYS A 158 -18.30 24.28 14.46
CA LYS A 158 -17.45 25.08 15.34
C LYS A 158 -16.99 26.39 14.68
N MET A 159 -16.66 26.36 13.39
CA MET A 159 -16.29 27.55 12.64
C MET A 159 -17.49 28.45 12.38
N ARG A 160 -18.66 27.88 12.04
CA ARG A 160 -19.91 28.65 11.93
C ARG A 160 -20.30 29.32 13.26
N ALA A 161 -20.14 28.62 14.38
CA ALA A 161 -20.36 29.20 15.71
C ALA A 161 -19.36 30.32 16.03
N LYS A 162 -18.10 30.18 15.62
CA LYS A 162 -17.06 31.21 15.81
C LYS A 162 -17.29 32.44 14.91
N GLU A 163 -17.86 32.24 13.72
CA GLU A 163 -18.22 33.30 12.77
C GLU A 163 -19.48 34.07 13.22
N GLU A 164 -20.46 33.39 13.84
CA GLU A 164 -21.60 34.03 14.53
C GLU A 164 -21.15 34.84 15.77
N GLU A 165 -20.19 34.33 16.54
CA GLU A 165 -19.64 34.99 17.73
C GLU A 165 -18.84 36.26 17.36
N TYR A 166 -18.08 36.23 16.27
CA TYR A 166 -17.35 37.38 15.75
C TYR A 166 -18.29 38.46 15.17
N THR A 167 -19.37 38.05 14.49
CA THR A 167 -20.41 38.97 13.98
C THR A 167 -21.23 39.61 15.11
N GLN A 168 -21.31 38.97 16.28
CA GLN A 168 -21.97 39.54 17.46
C GLN A 168 -21.11 40.55 18.22
N GLU A 169 -19.80 40.33 18.34
CA GLU A 169 -18.88 41.30 18.98
C GLU A 169 -18.82 42.63 18.22
N ASP A 170 -18.86 42.61 16.88
CA ASP A 170 -18.86 43.83 16.06
C ASP A 170 -20.17 44.63 16.15
N LYS A 171 -21.30 43.98 16.48
CA LYS A 171 -22.60 44.66 16.68
C LYS A 171 -22.77 45.27 18.08
N ILE A 172 -21.95 44.85 19.05
CA ILE A 172 -21.98 45.36 20.44
C ILE A 172 -21.05 46.58 20.61
N LYS A 173 -20.09 46.76 19.68
CA LYS A 173 -19.11 47.87 19.69
C LYS A 173 -19.49 49.05 18.76
N ALA A 174 -20.62 48.98 18.06
CA ALA A 174 -21.18 50.04 17.21
C ALA A 174 -22.44 50.64 17.85
#